data_AF-A0A9D8PVI4-F1
#
_entry.id   AF-A0A9D8PVI4-F1
#
_cell.length_a   1.000
_cell.length_b   1.000
_cell.length_c   1.000
_cell.angle_alpha   90.00
_cell.angle_beta   90.00
_cell.angle_gamma   90.00
#
_symmetry.space_group_name_H-M   'P 1'
#
loop_
_entity.id
_entity.type
_entity.pdbx_description
1 polymer ?
#
loop_
_entity_poly.entity_id
_entity_poly.type
_entity_poly.pdbx_seq_one_letter_code
_entity_poly.pdbx_strand_id
1 'polypeptide(L)' 'MVLKALAAVLKCEVTSDFSRENTPQWDSLKHIEVIFTVEDELDIQFTEDEMGGLDSVSSIVGTILTRHAT' A
#
# COMPACT_ATOMS: atom_id res chain seq x y z
N MET A 1 -7.99 -7.41 2.38
CA MET A 1 -8.01 -6.75 1.07
C MET A 1 -6.62 -6.20 0.76
N VAL A 2 -6.17 -5.14 1.43
CA VAL A 2 -4.85 -4.49 1.23
C VAL A 2 -3.66 -5.46 1.31
N LEU A 3 -3.52 -6.24 2.38
CA LEU A 3 -2.41 -7.22 2.52
C LEU A 3 -2.32 -8.21 1.35
N LYS A 4 -3.46 -8.57 0.73
CA LYS A 4 -3.47 -9.46 -0.45
C LYS A 4 -2.95 -8.75 -1.69
N ALA A 5 -3.35 -7.49 -1.92
CA ALA A 5 -2.82 -6.68 -3.01
C ALA A 5 -1.30 -6.52 -2.89
N LEU A 6 -0.81 -6.22 -1.69
CA LEU A 6 0.63 -6.11 -1.44
C LEU A 6 1.34 -7.46 -1.65
N ALA A 7 0.80 -8.56 -1.13
CA ALA A 7 1.37 -9.89 -1.32
C ALA A 7 1.41 -10.31 -2.80
N ALA A 8 0.41 -9.92 -3.60
CA ALA A 8 0.38 -10.18 -5.03
C ALA A 8 1.49 -9.42 -5.78
N VAL A 9 1.71 -8.15 -5.43
CA VAL A 9 2.72 -7.29 -6.06
C VAL A 9 4.14 -7.66 -5.62
N LEU A 10 4.35 -7.83 -4.32
CA LEU A 10 5.66 -8.13 -3.71
C LEU A 10 6.05 -9.62 -3.83
N LYS A 11 5.10 -10.49 -4.22
CA LYS A 11 5.28 -11.93 -4.39
C LYS A 11 5.84 -12.62 -3.14
N CYS A 12 5.47 -12.13 -1.97
CA CYS A 12 5.89 -12.66 -0.67
C CYS A 12 4.74 -12.56 0.34
N GLU A 13 4.92 -13.22 1.50
CA GLU A 13 3.99 -13.08 2.61
C GLU A 13 4.20 -11.73 3.28
N VAL A 14 3.19 -10.86 3.19
CA VAL A 14 3.23 -9.49 3.71
C VAL A 14 2.54 -9.45 5.06
N THR A 15 3.19 -8.81 6.03
CA THR A 15 2.62 -8.55 7.36
C THR A 15 2.34 -7.06 7.56
N SER A 16 1.64 -6.71 8.64
CA SER A 16 1.37 -5.31 9.02
C SER A 16 2.63 -4.49 9.28
N ASP A 17 3.74 -5.14 9.63
CA ASP A 17 5.01 -4.49 9.97
C ASP A 17 5.87 -4.18 8.73
N PHE A 18 5.42 -4.55 7.53
CA PHE A 18 6.19 -4.29 6.31
C PHE A 18 6.23 -2.79 6.02
N SER A 19 7.42 -2.32 5.70
CA SER A 19 7.69 -0.98 5.21
C SER A 19 8.72 -1.03 4.09
N ARG A 20 8.76 0.03 3.30
CA ARG A 20 9.74 0.21 2.22
C ARG A 20 11.18 0.16 2.71
N GLU A 21 11.41 0.55 3.97
CA GLU A 21 12.73 0.51 4.59
C GLU A 21 13.17 -0.91 5.00
N ASN A 22 12.24 -1.74 5.48
CA ASN A 22 12.56 -3.08 5.98
C ASN A 22 12.33 -4.20 4.95
N THR A 23 11.72 -3.88 3.81
CA THR A 23 11.36 -4.83 2.76
C THR A 23 12.08 -4.49 1.45
N PRO A 24 13.24 -5.12 1.15
CA PRO A 24 14.00 -4.85 -0.07
C PRO A 24 13.23 -5.11 -1.37
N GLN A 25 12.22 -5.98 -1.34
CA GLN A 25 11.33 -6.26 -2.47
C GLN A 25 10.39 -5.10 -2.77
N TRP A 26 10.22 -4.17 -1.83
CA TRP A 26 9.38 -2.99 -1.97
C TRP A 26 10.20 -1.81 -2.49
N ASP A 27 10.64 -1.92 -3.74
CA ASP A 27 11.34 -0.82 -4.42
C ASP A 27 10.38 0.29 -4.91
N SER A 28 10.92 1.29 -5.61
CA SER A 28 10.12 2.39 -6.16
C SER A 28 9.08 1.98 -7.19
N LEU A 29 9.38 0.98 -8.02
CA LEU A 29 8.44 0.48 -9.01
C LEU A 29 7.32 -0.31 -8.32
N LYS A 30 7.69 -1.17 -7.38
CA LYS A 30 6.76 -1.96 -6.58
C LYS A 30 5.86 -1.10 -5.72
N HIS A 31 6.35 0.03 -5.22
CA HIS A 31 5.52 0.99 -4.53
C HIS A 31 4.40 1.52 -5.43
N ILE A 32 4.69 1.98 -6.65
CA ILE A 32 3.67 2.44 -7.59
C ILE A 32 2.69 1.31 -7.96
N GLU A 33 3.18 0.09 -8.21
CA GLU A 33 2.31 -1.07 -8.47
C GLU A 33 1.38 -1.37 -7.29
N VAL A 34 1.88 -1.31 -6.04
CA VAL A 34 1.07 -1.51 -4.84
C VAL A 34 -0.02 -0.45 -4.77
N ILE A 35 0.31 0.82 -4.96
CA ILE A 35 -0.66 1.92 -4.91
C ILE A 35 -1.76 1.70 -5.96
N PHE A 36 -1.41 1.48 -7.22
CA PHE A 36 -2.40 1.25 -8.28
C PHE A 36 -3.25 0.01 -8.06
N THR A 37 -2.67 -1.08 -7.55
CA THR A 37 -3.44 -2.29 -7.25
C THR A 37 -4.45 -2.04 -6.12
N VAL A 38 -4.06 -1.27 -5.11
CA VAL A 38 -4.95 -0.93 -3.99
C VAL A 38 -6.05 0.05 -4.44
N GLU A 39 -5.72 1.01 -5.30
CA GLU A 39 -6.70 1.92 -5.93
C GLU A 39 -7.76 1.17 -6.72
N ASP A 40 -7.34 0.25 -7.59
CA ASP A 40 -8.24 -0.58 -8.42
C ASP A 40 -9.13 -1.50 -7.56
N GLU A 41 -8.55 -2.18 -6.56
CA GLU A 41 -9.29 -3.12 -5.70
C GLU A 41 -10.33 -2.46 -4.80
N LEU A 42 -10.12 -1.19 -4.43
CA LEU A 42 -11.00 -0.45 -3.52
C LEU A 42 -11.82 0.64 -4.22
N ASP A 43 -11.64 0.82 -5.53
CA ASP A 43 -12.22 1.92 -6.31
C ASP A 43 -11.93 3.30 -5.68
N ILE A 44 -10.68 3.49 -5.22
CA ILE A 44 -10.21 4.74 -4.61
C ILE A 44 -9.09 5.36 -5.44
N GLN A 45 -8.81 6.64 -5.19
CA GLN A 45 -7.66 7.33 -5.78
C GLN A 45 -6.91 8.11 -4.68
N PHE A 46 -5.62 7.82 -4.53
CA PHE A 46 -4.75 8.55 -3.63
C PHE A 46 -4.23 9.82 -4.32
N THR A 47 -4.02 10.87 -3.55
CA THR A 47 -3.37 12.07 -4.07
C THR A 47 -1.84 11.92 -4.05
N GLU A 48 -1.14 12.76 -4.81
CA GLU A 48 0.33 12.76 -4.83
C GLU A 48 0.94 13.01 -3.43
N ASP A 49 0.31 13.89 -2.64
CA ASP A 49 0.69 14.13 -1.24
C ASP A 49 0.55 12.88 -0.38
N GLU A 50 -0.52 12.10 -0.57
CA GLU A 50 -0.75 10.88 0.20
C GLU A 50 0.25 9.81 -0.19
N MET A 51 0.47 9.59 -1.49
CA MET A 51 1.42 8.59 -2.00
C MET A 51 2.81 8.74 -1.37
N GLY A 52 3.26 9.97 -1.11
CA GLY A 52 4.53 10.25 -0.43
C GLY A 52 4.65 9.67 0.98
N GLY A 53 3.53 9.47 1.69
CA GLY A 53 3.47 8.89 3.03
C GLY A 53 2.99 7.43 3.08
N LEU A 54 2.76 6.79 1.93
CA LEU A 54 2.31 5.39 1.83
C LEU A 54 3.48 4.38 1.80
N ASP A 55 4.52 4.63 2.58
CA ASP A 55 5.75 3.83 2.62
C ASP A 55 5.64 2.55 3.50
N SER A 56 4.54 2.36 4.21
CA SER A 56 4.31 1.20 5.05
C SER A 56 2.88 0.65 4.90
N VAL A 57 2.72 -0.64 5.21
CA VAL A 57 1.39 -1.26 5.24
C VAL A 57 0.47 -0.53 6.20
N SER A 58 1.00 -0.16 7.37
CA SER A 58 0.30 0.62 8.38
C SER A 58 -0.20 1.96 7.86
N SER A 59 0.65 2.71 7.13
CA SER A 59 0.26 3.98 6.51
C SER A 59 -0.86 3.79 5.49
N ILE A 60 -0.74 2.80 4.59
CA ILE A 60 -1.76 2.51 3.57
C ILE A 60 -3.09 2.16 4.22
N VAL A 61 -3.09 1.21 5.15
CA VAL A 61 -4.30 0.77 5.84
C VAL A 61 -4.91 1.92 6.65
N GLY A 62 -4.09 2.71 7.32
CA GLY A 62 -4.53 3.87 8.10
C GLY A 62 -5.22 4.94 7.24
N THR A 63 -4.64 5.29 6.09
CA THR A 63 -5.23 6.24 5.14
C THR A 63 -6.57 5.75 4.61
N ILE A 64 -6.66 4.47 4.23
CA ILE A 64 -7.90 3.85 3.73
C ILE A 64 -8.98 3.85 4.81
N LEU A 65 -8.65 3.42 6.03
CA LEU A 65 -9.60 3.42 7.15
C LEU A 65 -10.11 4.82 7.47
N THR A 66 -9.24 5.83 7.41
CA THR A 66 -9.63 7.23 7.63
C THR A 66 -10.62 7.70 6.57
N ARG A 67 -10.46 7.30 5.31
CA ARG A 67 -11.41 7.59 4.23
C ARG A 67 -12.77 6.91 4.41
N HIS A 68 -12.78 5.62 4.77
CA HIS A 68 -14.02 4.86 4.91
C HIS A 68 -14.77 5.10 6.23
N ALA A 69 -14.18 5.83 7.19
CA ALA A 69 -14.83 6.18 8.45
C ALA A 69 -15.76 7.41 8.35
N THR A 70 -15.89 8.02 7.18
CA THR A 70 -16.72 9.21 6.92
C THR A 70 -17.84 8.88 5.93
#